data_AF-A0A9P5T6L8-F1
#
_entry.id   AF-A0A9P5T6L8-F1
#
_cell.length_a   1.000
_cell.length_b   1.000
_cell.length_c   1.000
_cell.angle_alpha   90.00
_cell.angle_beta   90.00
_cell.angle_gamma   90.00
#
_symmetry.space_group_name_H-M   'P 1'
#
loop_
_entity.id
_entity.type
_entity.pdbx_description
1 polymer ?
#
loop_
_entity_poly.entity_id
_entity_poly.type
_entity_poly.pdbx_seq_one_letter_code
_entity_poly.pdbx_strand_id
1 'polypeptide(L)' 'MRPDLPAIRGVTFGTRQVGSAAWATSFDSQITQLTRVNNKRDPVPTVPGRLLGSGTHWHPRGEIHLESDLTTAYSSVR' A
#
# COMPACT_ATOMS: atom_id res chain seq x y z
N MET A 1 -28.51 -11.20 -14.23
CA MET A 1 -27.76 -11.86 -13.14
C MET A 1 -26.33 -12.01 -13.62
N ARG A 2 -25.41 -11.15 -13.17
CA ARG A 2 -23.97 -11.29 -13.44
C ARG A 2 -23.43 -12.19 -12.32
N PRO A 3 -22.68 -13.27 -12.59
CA PRO A 3 -22.07 -14.02 -11.50
C PRO A 3 -21.11 -13.06 -10.81
N ASP A 4 -21.40 -12.82 -9.55
CA ASP A 4 -20.53 -12.16 -8.59
C ASP A 4 -19.18 -12.86 -8.62
N LEU A 5 -18.24 -12.29 -9.36
CA LEU A 5 -16.84 -12.68 -9.25
C LEU A 5 -16.45 -12.59 -7.77
N PRO A 6 -15.69 -13.57 -7.23
CA PRO A 6 -15.30 -13.54 -5.83
C PRO A 6 -14.59 -12.22 -5.54
N ALA A 7 -15.15 -11.46 -4.59
CA ALA A 7 -14.54 -10.21 -4.16
C ALA A 7 -13.21 -10.51 -3.47
N ILE A 8 -12.10 -10.12 -4.11
CA ILE A 8 -10.75 -10.30 -3.56
C ILE A 8 -10.47 -9.16 -2.58
N ARG A 9 -10.15 -9.52 -1.34
CA ARG A 9 -9.60 -8.61 -0.34
C ARG A 9 -8.13 -8.92 -0.12
N GLY A 10 -7.30 -7.91 -0.27
CA GLY A 10 -5.86 -8.00 -0.03
C GLY A 10 -5.46 -7.08 1.11
N VAL A 11 -4.65 -7.58 2.04
CA VAL A 11 -3.94 -6.76 3.03
C VAL A 11 -2.47 -7.08 2.93
N THR A 12 -1.65 -6.07 2.71
CA THR A 12 -0.21 -6.22 2.54
C THR A 12 0.54 -5.32 3.51
N PHE A 13 1.72 -5.76 3.95
CA PHE A 13 2.57 -5.03 4.89
C PHE A 13 3.92 -4.74 4.24
N GLY A 14 4.44 -3.51 4.37
CA GLY A 14 5.76 -3.15 3.83
C GLY A 14 5.84 -3.27 2.31
N THR A 15 4.77 -2.89 1.60
CA THR A 15 4.65 -3.19 0.16
C THR A 15 5.50 -2.23 -0.68
N ARG A 16 6.52 -2.78 -1.34
CA ARG A 16 7.37 -2.09 -2.33
C ARG A 16 6.58 -1.54 -3.53
N GLN A 17 7.16 -0.57 -4.23
CA GLN A 17 6.54 -0.02 -5.45
C GLN A 17 6.64 -1.05 -6.59
N VAL A 18 5.55 -1.22 -7.35
CA VAL A 18 5.47 -2.24 -8.41
C VAL A 18 4.90 -1.61 -9.68
N GLY A 19 5.58 -1.84 -10.81
CA GLY A 19 5.07 -1.51 -12.13
C GLY A 19 4.91 0.00 -12.42
N SER A 20 4.49 0.32 -13.64
CA SER A 20 4.26 1.71 -14.06
C SER A 20 2.95 2.28 -13.50
N ALA A 21 2.77 3.59 -13.63
CA ALA A 21 1.51 4.25 -13.26
C ALA A 21 0.27 3.62 -13.96
N ALA A 22 0.41 3.24 -15.24
CA ALA A 22 -0.66 2.58 -15.99
C ALA A 22 -1.03 1.20 -15.41
N TRP A 23 -0.04 0.46 -14.91
CA TRP A 23 -0.29 -0.80 -14.21
C TRP A 23 -1.04 -0.57 -12.90
N ALA A 24 -0.62 0.41 -12.08
CA ALA A 24 -1.27 0.72 -10.81
C ALA A 24 -2.74 1.12 -11.02
N THR A 25 -3.04 1.95 -12.04
CA THR A 25 -4.42 2.31 -12.39
C THR A 25 -5.25 1.11 -12.85
N SER A 26 -4.68 0.22 -13.66
CA SER A 26 -5.36 -1.01 -14.09
C SER A 26 -5.65 -1.94 -12.90
N PHE A 27 -4.69 -2.08 -11.98
CA PHE A 27 -4.82 -2.88 -10.77
C PHE A 27 -5.92 -2.34 -9.85
N ASP A 28 -5.94 -1.02 -9.63
CA ASP A 28 -6.95 -0.33 -8.82
C ASP A 28 -8.38 -0.48 -9.36
N SER A 29 -8.52 -0.69 -10.68
CA SER A 29 -9.82 -0.94 -11.34
C SER A 29 -10.33 -2.37 -11.13
N GLN A 30 -9.42 -3.32 -10.89
CA GLN A 30 -9.73 -4.74 -10.73
C GLN A 30 -9.91 -5.13 -9.26
N ILE A 31 -9.05 -4.60 -8.38
CA ILE A 31 -9.05 -4.93 -6.95
C ILE A 31 -9.38 -3.66 -6.17
N THR A 32 -10.62 -3.56 -5.74
CA THR A 32 -11.13 -2.39 -5.01
C THR A 32 -10.90 -2.47 -3.50
N GLN A 33 -10.61 -3.67 -2.96
CA GLN A 33 -10.39 -3.93 -1.53
C GLN A 33 -8.93 -4.30 -1.22
N LEU A 34 -7.98 -3.55 -1.76
CA LEU A 34 -6.57 -3.64 -1.37
C LEU A 34 -6.27 -2.62 -0.25
N THR A 35 -5.66 -3.09 0.83
CA THR A 35 -5.09 -2.25 1.89
C THR A 35 -3.59 -2.51 1.98
N ARG A 36 -2.81 -1.45 1.98
CA ARG A 36 -1.35 -1.48 2.12
C ARG A 36 -0.96 -0.80 3.41
N VAL A 37 -0.35 -1.53 4.32
CA VAL A 37 0.08 -1.02 5.63
C VAL A 37 1.58 -0.80 5.62
N ASN A 38 1.98 0.44 5.90
CA ASN A 38 3.38 0.84 6.01
C ASN A 38 3.67 1.27 7.45
N ASN A 39 4.85 0.91 7.95
CA ASN A 39 5.25 1.17 9.33
C ASN A 39 6.32 2.25 9.39
N LYS A 40 5.99 3.42 9.92
CA LYS A 40 6.92 4.52 10.19
C LYS A 40 7.88 4.75 9.02
N ARG A 41 9.18 4.54 9.26
CA ARG A 41 10.27 4.77 8.30
C ARG A 41 10.77 3.47 7.66
N ASP A 42 9.90 2.49 7.47
CA ASP A 42 10.24 1.29 6.70
C ASP A 42 10.77 1.69 5.31
N PRO A 43 12.02 1.33 4.95
CA PRO A 43 12.58 1.68 3.65
C PRO A 43 11.98 0.83 2.51
N VAL A 44 11.37 -0.32 2.79
CA VAL A 44 10.89 -1.27 1.76
C VAL A 44 9.76 -0.67 0.90
N PRO A 45 8.76 0.04 1.45
CA PRO A 45 7.78 0.76 0.64
C PRO A 45 8.36 1.84 -0.30
N THR A 46 9.62 2.23 -0.12
CA THR A 46 10.30 3.27 -0.92
C THR A 46 11.22 2.66 -2.00
N VAL A 47 11.52 1.35 -1.94
CA VAL A 47 12.30 0.67 -3.00
C VAL A 47 11.42 0.40 -4.23
N PRO A 48 11.95 0.49 -5.47
CA PRO A 48 13.36 0.50 -5.86
C PRO A 48 13.97 1.89 -6.04
N GLY A 49 13.69 2.83 -5.14
CA GLY A 49 14.48 4.04 -4.96
C GLY A 49 14.26 5.09 -6.05
N ARG A 50 14.41 6.35 -5.65
CA ARG A 50 14.22 7.51 -6.53
C ARG A 50 15.22 7.57 -7.71
N LEU A 51 16.26 6.73 -7.71
CA LEU A 51 17.31 6.65 -8.73
C LEU A 51 16.85 6.01 -10.05
N LEU A 52 15.73 5.28 -10.08
CA LEU A 52 15.14 4.71 -11.31
C LEU A 52 14.02 5.58 -11.90
N GLY A 53 13.86 6.81 -11.39
CA GLY A 53 12.81 7.76 -11.78
C GLY A 53 11.45 7.39 -11.18
N SER A 54 10.77 8.37 -10.58
CA SER A 54 9.44 8.22 -9.96
C SER A 54 8.30 7.86 -10.94
N GLY A 55 8.60 7.65 -12.21
CA GLY A 55 7.65 7.23 -13.25
C GLY A 55 7.63 5.73 -13.56
N THR A 56 8.59 4.95 -13.04
CA THR A 56 8.75 3.52 -13.38
C THR A 56 8.13 2.58 -12.34
N HIS A 57 7.90 3.06 -11.12
CA HIS A 57 7.40 2.28 -9.99
C HIS A 57 6.31 3.05 -9.24
N TRP A 58 5.09 2.51 -9.23
CA TRP A 58 3.94 3.13 -8.57
C TRP A 58 3.31 2.20 -7.54
N HIS A 59 2.62 2.80 -6.57
CA HIS A 59 1.82 2.06 -5.61
C HIS A 59 0.36 2.06 -6.06
N PRO A 60 -0.33 0.91 -5.97
CA PRO A 60 -1.79 0.88 -5.95
C PRO A 60 -2.33 1.68 -4.76
N ARG A 61 -3.58 2.14 -4.85
CA ARG A 61 -4.23 2.92 -3.78
C ARG A 61 -4.45 2.09 -2.50
N GLY A 62 -4.82 2.78 -1.41
CA GLY A 62 -5.22 2.14 -0.15
C GLY A 62 -4.10 2.05 0.90
N GLU A 63 -3.22 3.05 0.97
CA GLU A 63 -2.17 3.12 1.98
C GLU A 63 -2.70 3.52 3.37
N ILE A 64 -2.27 2.79 4.39
CA ILE A 64 -2.38 3.11 5.81
C ILE A 64 -0.95 3.25 6.35
N HIS A 65 -0.61 4.42 6.87
CA HIS A 65 0.69 4.70 7.45
C HIS A 65 0.62 4.69 8.98
N LEU A 66 1.42 3.85 9.64
CA LEU A 66 1.50 3.78 11.10
C LEU A 66 2.58 4.74 11.60
N GLU A 67 2.16 5.79 12.31
CA GLU A 67 3.06 6.84 12.84
C GLU A 67 3.66 6.48 14.22
N SER A 68 3.02 5.59 14.97
CA SER A 68 3.46 5.21 16.32
C SER A 68 3.01 3.80 16.68
N ASP A 69 3.69 3.20 17.66
CA ASP A 69 3.26 1.92 18.21
C ASP A 69 2.14 2.14 19.22
N LEU A 70 1.27 1.14 19.38
CA LEU A 70 0.22 1.15 20.39
C LEU A 70 0.76 1.42 21.81
N THR A 71 2.00 1.00 22.11
CA THR A 71 2.67 1.26 23.39
C THR A 71 2.88 2.76 23.66
N THR A 72 3.14 3.56 22.62
CA THR A 72 3.39 5.00 22.78
C THR A 72 2.08 5.76 23.01
N ALA A 73 1.03 5.40 22.25
CA ALA A 73 -0.30 6.02 22.35
C ALA A 73 -0.99 5.81 23.71
N TYR A 74 -0.75 4.67 24.37
CA TYR A 74 -1.27 4.41 25.73
C TYR A 74 -0.46 5.11 26.82
N SER A 75 0.83 5.41 26.60
CA SER A 75 1.66 6.09 27.60
C SER A 75 1.40 7.60 27.67
N SER A 76 0.89 8.21 26.60
CA SER A 76 0.53 9.64 26.53
C SER A 76 -0.85 9.98 27.12
N VAL A 77 -1.59 8.98 27.61
CA VAL A 77 -2.91 9.13 28.25
C VAL A 77 -2.83 8.94 29.78
N ARG A 78 -1.61 8.94 30.35
CA ARG A 78 -1.37 8.98 31.79
C ARG A 78 -0.63 10.24 32.19
#